data_AF-A0A847A614-F1
#
_entry.id   AF-A0A847A614-F1
#
_cell.length_a   1.000
_cell.length_b   1.000
_cell.length_c   1.000
_cell.angle_alpha   90.00
_cell.angle_beta   90.00
_cell.angle_gamma   90.00
#
_symmetry.space_group_name_H-M   'P 1'
#
loop_
_entity.id
_entity.type
_entity.pdbx_description
1 polymer ?
#
loop_
_entity_poly.entity_id
_entity_poly.type
_entity_poly.pdbx_seq_one_letter_code
_entity_poly.pdbx_strand_id
1 'polypeptide(L)'
;SGALTLGVGTKPFGFEGKRRQSQAEHGGDHLKNEVDTLIVVPNDRLLEISEQGISMIEAFAAADQVLLAGVQGITDLITTPGLINVDFADVKSVMQGAGSALMGIGSARGADRAIKAAELAVASPLLEASIEGAHGVLLSIQGSSNLALSEITEASQLVHDVVHEEANIIFGTVIDDTLGDEVRVTVIAAGFDPDQLANNMQRAPERGRRASHVESIEDLPTHAEARTETAGNTEAAREFGEVIVSPPVEEQIIDPAFDGDDLDLDIPEILK
;
A
#
# COMPACT_ATOMS: atom_id res chain seq x y z
N SER A 1 -26.62 -11.23 -2.96
CA SER A 1 -25.45 -10.45 -3.41
C SER A 1 -24.65 -10.08 -2.18
N GLY A 2 -23.41 -10.57 -2.04
CA GLY A 2 -22.47 -10.13 -1.02
C GLY A 2 -21.61 -8.97 -1.53
N ALA A 3 -21.07 -8.16 -0.63
CA ALA A 3 -20.07 -7.15 -0.96
C ALA A 3 -18.75 -7.85 -1.35
N LEU A 4 -17.95 -7.20 -2.22
CA LEU A 4 -16.55 -7.57 -2.40
C LEU A 4 -15.79 -7.05 -1.17
N THR A 5 -15.23 -7.94 -0.37
CA THR A 5 -14.57 -7.60 0.90
C THR A 5 -13.06 -7.68 0.73
N LEU A 6 -12.38 -6.54 0.84
CA LEU A 6 -10.93 -6.46 0.74
C LEU A 6 -10.35 -6.12 2.11
N GLY A 7 -9.39 -6.93 2.56
CA GLY A 7 -8.57 -6.63 3.73
C GLY A 7 -7.25 -6.00 3.28
N VAL A 8 -6.83 -4.92 3.92
CA VAL A 8 -5.49 -4.34 3.74
C VAL A 8 -4.87 -4.19 5.12
N GLY A 9 -3.70 -4.77 5.32
CA GLY A 9 -3.04 -4.76 6.62
C GLY A 9 -1.53 -4.88 6.52
N THR A 10 -0.84 -4.54 7.62
CA THR A 10 0.62 -4.59 7.69
C THR A 10 1.11 -5.72 8.57
N LYS A 11 2.30 -6.25 8.27
CA LYS A 11 3.10 -6.98 9.25
C LYS A 11 3.97 -5.98 10.01
N PRO A 12 4.13 -6.13 11.33
CA PRO A 12 4.89 -5.19 12.15
C PRO A 12 6.37 -5.16 11.73
N PHE A 13 7.07 -4.10 12.11
CA PHE A 13 8.52 -4.05 11.96
C PHE A 13 9.20 -5.09 12.86
N GLY A 14 10.33 -5.64 12.42
CA GLY A 14 11.10 -6.60 13.19
C GLY A 14 11.54 -6.08 14.56
N PHE A 15 11.78 -4.76 14.69
CA PHE A 15 12.15 -4.13 15.96
C PHE A 15 11.03 -4.15 17.00
N GLU A 16 9.77 -4.34 16.60
CA GLU A 16 8.63 -4.39 17.53
C GLU A 16 8.55 -5.72 18.30
N GLY A 17 9.31 -6.72 17.85
CA GLY A 17 9.54 -7.98 18.55
C GLY A 17 8.65 -9.15 18.12
N LYS A 18 9.16 -10.36 18.37
CA LYS A 18 8.57 -11.63 17.90
C LYS A 18 7.13 -11.86 18.32
N ARG A 19 6.70 -11.31 19.47
CA ARG A 19 5.32 -11.47 19.95
C ARG A 19 4.33 -10.77 19.01
N ARG A 20 4.62 -9.53 18.58
CA ARG A 20 3.76 -8.81 17.63
C ARG A 20 3.74 -9.49 16.27
N GLN A 21 4.90 -9.95 15.81
CA GLN A 21 5.02 -10.69 14.56
C GLN A 21 4.10 -11.93 14.54
N SER A 22 4.19 -12.77 15.58
CA SER A 22 3.35 -13.96 15.67
C SER A 22 1.86 -13.61 15.79
N GLN A 23 1.51 -12.54 16.49
CA GLN A 23 0.10 -12.07 16.55
C GLN A 23 -0.41 -11.62 15.18
N ALA A 24 0.40 -10.92 14.40
CA ALA A 24 0.04 -10.47 13.05
C ALA A 24 -0.12 -11.63 12.07
N GLU A 25 0.73 -12.66 12.17
CA GLU A 25 0.61 -13.90 11.37
C GLU A 25 -0.71 -14.62 11.66
N HIS A 26 -1.01 -14.90 12.93
CA HIS A 26 -2.28 -15.52 13.30
C HIS A 26 -3.49 -14.67 12.90
N GLY A 27 -3.43 -13.35 13.14
CA GLY A 27 -4.50 -12.43 12.76
C GLY A 27 -4.73 -12.40 11.24
N GLY A 28 -3.66 -12.40 10.45
CA GLY A 28 -3.70 -12.46 9.00
C GLY A 28 -4.32 -13.75 8.48
N ASP A 29 -3.95 -14.90 9.06
CA ASP A 29 -4.53 -16.20 8.68
C ASP A 29 -6.02 -16.28 8.98
N HIS A 30 -6.46 -15.74 10.12
CA HIS A 30 -7.88 -15.64 10.44
C HIS A 30 -8.61 -14.71 9.47
N LEU A 31 -8.08 -13.50 9.23
CA LEU A 31 -8.70 -12.50 8.37
C LEU A 31 -8.82 -12.98 6.92
N LYS A 32 -7.83 -13.74 6.42
CA LYS A 32 -7.84 -14.32 5.07
C LYS A 32 -9.07 -15.19 4.81
N ASN A 33 -9.66 -15.82 5.83
CA ASN A 33 -10.87 -16.64 5.68
C ASN A 33 -12.16 -15.81 5.67
N GLU A 34 -12.10 -14.53 6.06
CA GLU A 34 -13.25 -13.64 6.19
C GLU A 34 -13.33 -12.59 5.06
N VAL A 35 -12.29 -12.49 4.21
CA VAL A 35 -12.20 -11.53 3.11
C VAL A 35 -12.02 -12.24 1.77
N ASP A 36 -12.42 -11.59 0.67
CA ASP A 36 -12.20 -12.11 -0.69
C ASP A 36 -10.72 -12.03 -1.08
N THR A 37 -10.06 -10.92 -0.72
CA THR A 37 -8.63 -10.71 -0.91
C THR A 37 -8.03 -9.98 0.29
N LEU A 38 -6.88 -10.44 0.76
CA LEU A 38 -6.07 -9.82 1.79
C LEU A 38 -4.74 -9.34 1.19
N ILE A 39 -4.54 -8.03 1.15
CA ILE A 39 -3.27 -7.40 0.78
C ILE A 39 -2.43 -7.23 2.04
N VAL A 40 -1.25 -7.83 2.06
CA VAL A 40 -0.35 -7.78 3.21
C VAL A 40 0.90 -6.98 2.87
N VAL A 41 1.15 -5.94 3.64
CA VAL A 41 2.31 -5.05 3.48
C VAL A 41 3.32 -5.30 4.59
N PRO A 42 4.50 -5.86 4.31
CA PRO A 42 5.55 -6.03 5.31
C PRO A 42 6.25 -4.72 5.63
N ASN A 43 6.10 -4.20 6.85
CA ASN A 43 6.72 -2.93 7.23
C ASN A 43 8.25 -2.94 7.10
N ASP A 44 8.90 -4.08 7.32
CA ASP A 44 10.35 -4.21 7.13
C ASP A 44 10.82 -3.83 5.72
N ARG A 45 9.98 -4.01 4.69
CA ARG A 45 10.32 -3.66 3.30
C ARG A 45 10.28 -2.15 3.05
N LEU A 46 9.53 -1.41 3.86
CA LEU A 46 9.52 0.04 3.81
C LEU A 46 10.90 0.61 4.16
N LEU A 47 11.66 -0.09 5.02
CA LEU A 47 13.03 0.31 5.38
C LEU A 47 14.02 0.12 4.23
N GLU A 48 13.74 -0.74 3.26
CA GLU A 48 14.61 -0.98 2.10
C GLU A 48 14.46 0.09 1.03
N ILE A 49 13.27 0.70 0.95
CA ILE A 49 12.96 1.79 0.02
C ILE A 49 13.13 3.18 0.66
N SER A 50 13.40 3.24 1.96
CA SER A 50 13.60 4.49 2.70
C SER A 50 15.08 4.87 2.78
N GLU A 51 15.34 6.17 2.97
CA GLU A 51 16.69 6.68 3.19
C GLU A 51 17.29 6.17 4.52
N GLN A 52 18.62 6.04 4.56
CA GLN A 52 19.32 5.66 5.80
C GLN A 52 19.07 6.72 6.88
N GLY A 53 18.53 6.28 8.02
CA GLY A 53 18.31 7.17 9.17
C GLY A 53 16.89 7.70 9.32
N ILE A 54 15.91 7.17 8.57
CA ILE A 54 14.48 7.45 8.78
C ILE A 54 14.09 7.21 10.25
N SER A 55 13.33 8.14 10.82
CA SER A 55 12.83 8.02 12.19
C SER A 55 11.67 7.03 12.30
N MET A 56 11.36 6.59 13.53
CA MET A 56 10.22 5.68 13.78
C MET A 56 8.89 6.26 13.28
N ILE A 57 8.66 7.57 13.48
CA ILE A 57 7.42 8.24 13.06
C ILE A 57 7.31 8.24 11.53
N GLU A 58 8.41 8.56 10.84
CA GLU A 58 8.45 8.56 9.38
C GLU A 58 8.28 7.15 8.80
N ALA A 59 8.83 6.12 9.45
CA ALA A 59 8.66 4.73 9.03
C ALA A 59 7.18 4.29 9.12
N PHE A 60 6.46 4.65 10.19
CA PHE A 60 5.02 4.40 10.27
C PHE A 60 4.23 5.21 9.24
N ALA A 61 4.59 6.48 9.04
CA ALA A 61 3.95 7.29 8.00
C ALA A 61 4.15 6.70 6.60
N ALA A 62 5.31 6.10 6.32
CA ALA A 62 5.55 5.38 5.07
C ALA A 62 4.64 4.16 4.93
N ALA A 63 4.37 3.42 6.02
CA ALA A 63 3.44 2.31 6.01
C ALA A 63 2.02 2.78 5.67
N ASP A 64 1.57 3.86 6.31
CA ASP A 64 0.26 4.47 6.05
C ASP A 64 0.13 4.94 4.59
N GLN A 65 1.20 5.52 4.01
CA GLN A 65 1.21 5.91 2.60
C GLN A 65 1.06 4.72 1.66
N VAL A 66 1.72 3.59 1.95
CA VAL A 66 1.56 2.37 1.14
C VAL A 66 0.15 1.79 1.26
N LEU A 67 -0.41 1.76 2.48
CA LEU A 67 -1.80 1.35 2.69
C LEU A 67 -2.77 2.24 1.91
N LEU A 68 -2.57 3.56 1.98
CA LEU A 68 -3.36 4.53 1.24
C LEU A 68 -3.25 4.30 -0.28
N ALA A 69 -2.04 4.15 -0.80
CA ALA A 69 -1.80 3.89 -2.22
C ALA A 69 -2.45 2.59 -2.70
N GLY A 70 -2.45 1.54 -1.87
CA GLY A 70 -3.13 0.29 -2.16
C GLY A 70 -4.64 0.45 -2.29
N VAL A 71 -5.26 1.15 -1.34
CA VAL A 71 -6.71 1.41 -1.36
C VAL A 71 -7.07 2.34 -2.51
N GLN A 72 -6.36 3.45 -2.66
CA GLN A 72 -6.56 4.42 -3.75
C GLN A 72 -6.39 3.79 -5.12
N GLY A 73 -5.35 2.96 -5.30
CA GLY A 73 -5.12 2.26 -6.56
C GLY A 73 -6.31 1.43 -7.02
N ILE A 74 -7.05 0.81 -6.09
CA ILE A 74 -8.26 0.04 -6.39
C ILE A 74 -9.46 0.94 -6.58
N THR A 75 -9.68 1.91 -5.68
CA THR A 75 -10.87 2.76 -5.73
C THR A 75 -10.86 3.66 -6.95
N ASP A 76 -9.71 4.26 -7.26
CA ASP A 76 -9.57 5.23 -8.34
C ASP A 76 -9.76 4.58 -9.71
N LEU A 77 -9.38 3.31 -9.87
CA LEU A 77 -9.66 2.53 -11.09
C LEU A 77 -11.16 2.42 -11.42
N ILE A 78 -12.01 2.44 -10.39
CA ILE A 78 -13.46 2.29 -10.52
C ILE A 78 -14.15 3.66 -10.56
N THR A 79 -13.74 4.57 -9.68
CA THR A 79 -14.48 5.81 -9.43
C THR A 79 -13.98 7.00 -10.21
N THR A 80 -12.71 6.99 -10.63
CA THR A 80 -12.08 8.15 -11.25
C THR A 80 -12.04 7.99 -12.77
N PRO A 81 -12.62 8.92 -13.54
CA PRO A 81 -12.56 8.86 -14.99
C PRO A 81 -11.11 8.92 -15.49
N GLY A 82 -10.69 7.85 -16.13
CA GLY A 82 -9.48 7.73 -16.93
C GLY A 82 -9.73 7.83 -18.42
N LEU A 83 -8.65 7.74 -19.19
CA LEU A 83 -8.72 7.46 -20.63
C LEU A 83 -9.24 6.04 -20.87
N ILE A 84 -8.84 5.11 -20.01
CA ILE A 84 -9.25 3.70 -20.02
C ILE A 84 -9.84 3.41 -18.64
N ASN A 85 -11.15 3.24 -18.61
CA ASN A 85 -11.91 2.95 -17.40
C ASN A 85 -12.08 1.45 -17.23
N VAL A 86 -12.01 1.02 -15.98
CA VAL A 86 -12.29 -0.33 -15.54
C VAL A 86 -13.65 -0.33 -14.86
N ASP A 87 -14.46 -1.36 -15.07
CA ASP A 87 -15.72 -1.48 -14.33
C ASP A 87 -15.58 -2.33 -13.05
N PHE A 88 -16.59 -2.27 -12.19
CA PHE A 88 -16.56 -3.04 -10.94
C PHE A 88 -16.58 -4.57 -11.17
N ALA A 89 -17.15 -5.05 -12.28
CA ALA A 89 -17.18 -6.48 -12.59
C ALA A 89 -15.79 -6.99 -12.95
N ASP A 90 -14.98 -6.20 -13.65
CA ASP A 90 -13.58 -6.48 -13.96
C ASP A 90 -12.75 -6.61 -12.68
N VAL A 91 -12.81 -5.62 -11.78
CA VAL A 91 -12.10 -5.68 -10.48
C VAL A 91 -12.55 -6.88 -9.67
N LYS A 92 -13.86 -7.13 -9.63
CA LYS A 92 -14.43 -8.29 -8.93
C LYS A 92 -13.94 -9.61 -9.52
N SER A 93 -13.76 -9.71 -10.84
CA SER A 93 -13.27 -10.94 -11.48
C SER A 93 -11.85 -11.34 -11.05
N VAL A 94 -11.03 -10.35 -10.68
CA VAL A 94 -9.65 -10.57 -10.21
C VAL A 94 -9.58 -10.75 -8.70
N MET A 95 -10.34 -9.97 -7.93
CA MET A 95 -10.19 -9.94 -6.46
C MET A 95 -11.16 -10.83 -5.69
N GLN A 96 -12.21 -11.36 -6.32
CA GLN A 96 -13.15 -12.22 -5.61
C GLN A 96 -12.52 -13.60 -5.33
N GLY A 97 -12.38 -13.94 -4.05
CA GLY A 97 -11.81 -15.23 -3.61
C GLY A 97 -10.35 -15.44 -3.98
N ALA A 98 -9.58 -14.37 -4.27
CA ALA A 98 -8.18 -14.48 -4.67
C ALA A 98 -7.25 -14.81 -3.48
N GLY A 99 -7.74 -14.68 -2.25
CA GLY A 99 -7.00 -15.05 -1.05
C GLY A 99 -5.93 -14.01 -0.71
N SER A 100 -4.67 -14.28 -0.96
CA SER A 100 -3.57 -13.35 -0.66
C SER A 100 -3.17 -12.55 -1.89
N ALA A 101 -2.90 -11.26 -1.69
CA ALA A 101 -2.41 -10.36 -2.72
C ALA A 101 -1.17 -9.59 -2.25
N LEU A 102 -0.36 -9.21 -3.23
CA LEU A 102 0.86 -8.42 -3.04
C LEU A 102 0.73 -7.10 -3.80
N MET A 103 1.38 -6.07 -3.28
CA MET A 103 1.32 -4.72 -3.85
C MET A 103 2.72 -4.24 -4.21
N GLY A 104 2.88 -3.70 -5.40
CA GLY A 104 4.07 -3.02 -5.87
C GLY A 104 3.73 -1.59 -6.27
N ILE A 105 4.58 -0.65 -5.89
CA ILE A 105 4.39 0.78 -6.22
C ILE A 105 5.70 1.29 -6.83
N GLY A 106 5.57 2.07 -7.90
CA GLY A 106 6.68 2.74 -8.55
C GLY A 106 6.26 4.11 -9.07
N SER A 107 7.20 5.05 -9.09
CA SER A 107 6.98 6.39 -9.62
C SER A 107 8.21 6.86 -10.35
N ALA A 108 8.03 7.55 -11.48
CA ALA A 108 9.13 8.14 -12.22
C ALA A 108 8.70 9.42 -12.95
N ARG A 109 9.69 10.21 -13.35
CA ARG A 109 9.54 11.50 -14.04
C ARG A 109 10.43 11.56 -15.28
N GLY A 110 10.13 12.47 -16.19
CA GLY A 110 10.92 12.72 -17.40
C GLY A 110 10.70 11.68 -18.50
N ALA A 111 11.75 11.42 -19.29
CA ALA A 111 11.69 10.46 -20.40
C ALA A 111 11.54 9.01 -19.90
N ASP A 112 10.73 8.23 -20.60
CA ASP A 112 10.42 6.83 -20.29
C ASP A 112 9.81 6.63 -18.89
N ARG A 113 9.19 7.67 -18.32
CA ARG A 113 8.63 7.66 -16.96
C ARG A 113 7.62 6.54 -16.72
N ALA A 114 6.78 6.19 -17.69
CA ALA A 114 5.80 5.13 -17.50
C ALA A 114 6.44 3.74 -17.42
N ILE A 115 7.39 3.43 -18.32
CA ILE A 115 8.15 2.17 -18.26
C ILE A 115 8.94 2.10 -16.96
N LYS A 116 9.68 3.15 -16.59
CA LYS A 116 10.48 3.18 -15.36
C LYS A 116 9.62 3.02 -14.11
N ALA A 117 8.46 3.66 -14.07
CA ALA A 117 7.53 3.51 -12.96
C ALA A 117 6.99 2.06 -12.88
N ALA A 118 6.69 1.43 -14.02
CA ALA A 118 6.27 0.03 -14.07
C ALA A 118 7.40 -0.93 -13.63
N GLU A 119 8.64 -0.71 -14.08
CA GLU A 119 9.83 -1.46 -13.64
C GLU A 119 9.99 -1.39 -12.12
N LEU A 120 9.90 -0.19 -11.55
CA LEU A 120 9.98 0.01 -10.09
C LEU A 120 8.83 -0.66 -9.34
N ALA A 121 7.61 -0.64 -9.90
CA ALA A 121 6.46 -1.27 -9.29
C ALA A 121 6.60 -2.80 -9.27
N VAL A 122 7.03 -3.41 -10.38
CA VAL A 122 7.25 -4.87 -10.51
C VAL A 122 8.46 -5.34 -9.68
N ALA A 123 9.50 -4.52 -9.57
CA ALA A 123 10.68 -4.80 -8.77
C ALA A 123 10.55 -4.32 -7.31
N SER A 124 9.36 -3.89 -6.89
CA SER A 124 9.15 -3.28 -5.58
C SER A 124 9.44 -4.28 -4.47
N PRO A 125 10.22 -3.90 -3.43
CA PRO A 125 10.46 -4.75 -2.26
C PRO A 125 9.19 -5.16 -1.50
N LEU A 126 8.09 -4.46 -1.72
CA LEU A 126 6.77 -4.75 -1.15
C LEU A 126 6.16 -6.05 -1.70
N LEU A 127 6.61 -6.49 -2.88
CA LEU A 127 6.28 -7.78 -3.45
C LEU A 127 7.14 -8.86 -2.76
N GLU A 128 6.66 -9.42 -1.65
CA GLU A 128 7.37 -10.49 -0.90
C GLU A 128 7.71 -11.71 -1.77
N ALA A 129 6.99 -11.90 -2.87
CA ALA A 129 7.20 -12.92 -3.88
C ALA A 129 7.17 -12.30 -5.28
N SER A 130 7.81 -12.96 -6.25
CA SER A 130 7.70 -12.55 -7.66
C SER A 130 6.24 -12.60 -8.11
N ILE A 131 5.84 -11.63 -8.94
CA ILE A 131 4.49 -11.55 -9.52
C ILE A 131 4.27 -12.57 -10.66
N GLU A 132 5.31 -13.32 -11.05
CA GLU A 132 5.25 -14.40 -12.04
C GLU A 132 4.15 -15.44 -11.76
N GLY A 133 3.87 -15.71 -10.49
CA GLY A 133 2.87 -16.70 -10.08
C GLY A 133 1.44 -16.16 -9.93
N ALA A 134 1.19 -14.91 -10.26
CA ALA A 134 -0.12 -14.28 -10.09
C ALA A 134 -1.04 -14.58 -11.28
N HIS A 135 -2.22 -15.13 -11.00
CA HIS A 135 -3.26 -15.38 -12.01
C HIS A 135 -4.21 -14.19 -12.23
N GLY A 136 -4.13 -13.16 -11.39
CA GLY A 136 -4.90 -11.94 -11.53
C GLY A 136 -4.09 -10.72 -11.13
N VAL A 137 -4.14 -9.66 -11.94
CA VAL A 137 -3.37 -8.43 -11.70
C VAL A 137 -4.26 -7.21 -11.95
N LEU A 138 -4.26 -6.29 -10.99
CA LEU A 138 -4.75 -4.93 -11.20
C LEU A 138 -3.56 -4.00 -11.44
N LEU A 139 -3.60 -3.26 -12.54
CA LEU A 139 -2.60 -2.28 -12.91
C LEU A 139 -3.25 -0.89 -12.97
N SER A 140 -2.85 -0.01 -12.06
CA SER A 140 -3.26 1.39 -12.05
C SER A 140 -2.10 2.28 -12.49
N ILE A 141 -2.32 3.08 -13.53
CA ILE A 141 -1.35 4.06 -14.03
C ILE A 141 -1.92 5.45 -13.82
N GLN A 142 -1.29 6.23 -12.94
CA GLN A 142 -1.69 7.60 -12.65
C GLN A 142 -0.70 8.58 -13.31
N GLY A 143 -1.20 9.61 -13.95
CA GLY A 143 -0.38 10.67 -14.56
C GLY A 143 -1.21 11.89 -14.92
N SER A 144 -0.56 13.00 -15.27
CA SER A 144 -1.26 14.19 -15.76
C SER A 144 -1.89 13.94 -17.14
N SER A 145 -2.75 14.86 -17.60
CA SER A 145 -3.35 14.88 -18.94
C SER A 145 -2.35 14.84 -20.11
N ASN A 146 -1.04 14.95 -19.83
CA ASN A 146 0.04 14.78 -20.81
C ASN A 146 0.47 13.32 -21.03
N LEU A 147 -0.12 12.35 -20.32
CA LEU A 147 0.21 10.93 -20.43
C LEU A 147 -0.18 10.40 -21.82
N ALA A 148 0.81 9.91 -22.57
CA ALA A 148 0.58 9.39 -23.92
C ALA A 148 0.10 7.93 -23.90
N LEU A 149 -0.70 7.55 -24.90
CA LEU A 149 -1.14 6.15 -25.06
C LEU A 149 0.03 5.18 -25.25
N SER A 150 1.12 5.61 -25.88
CA SER A 150 2.33 4.80 -26.03
C SER A 150 2.97 4.50 -24.68
N GLU A 151 3.07 5.49 -23.79
CA GLU A 151 3.61 5.33 -22.43
C GLU A 151 2.79 4.28 -21.64
N ILE A 152 1.46 4.35 -21.74
CA ILE A 152 0.54 3.39 -21.10
C ILE A 152 0.75 1.97 -21.67
N THR A 153 0.85 1.86 -23.00
CA THR A 153 1.00 0.56 -23.68
C THR A 153 2.31 -0.12 -23.30
N GLU A 154 3.40 0.64 -23.25
CA GLU A 154 4.72 0.12 -22.89
C GLU A 154 4.76 -0.35 -21.43
N ALA A 155 4.21 0.44 -20.50
CA ALA A 155 4.10 0.05 -19.10
C ALA A 155 3.23 -1.21 -18.91
N SER A 156 2.11 -1.30 -19.62
CA SER A 156 1.23 -2.48 -19.56
C SER A 156 1.88 -3.73 -20.13
N GLN A 157 2.63 -3.61 -21.24
CA GLN A 157 3.33 -4.74 -21.85
C GLN A 157 4.41 -5.29 -20.92
N LEU A 158 5.14 -4.41 -20.23
CA LEU A 158 6.15 -4.82 -19.26
C LEU A 158 5.56 -5.68 -18.15
N VAL A 159 4.41 -5.28 -17.60
CA VAL A 159 3.71 -6.07 -16.56
C VAL A 159 3.18 -7.38 -17.12
N HIS A 160 2.70 -7.40 -18.36
CA HIS A 160 2.25 -8.62 -19.02
C HIS A 160 3.37 -9.64 -19.21
N ASP A 161 4.60 -9.19 -19.48
CA ASP A 161 5.74 -10.07 -19.75
C ASP A 161 6.30 -10.77 -18.50
N VAL A 162 5.93 -10.32 -17.30
CA VAL A 162 6.48 -10.79 -16.02
C VAL A 162 5.48 -11.55 -15.15
N VAL A 163 4.22 -11.63 -15.56
CA VAL A 163 3.14 -12.34 -14.84
C VAL A 163 2.87 -13.69 -15.51
N HIS A 164 1.96 -14.47 -14.94
CA HIS A 164 1.56 -15.76 -15.52
C HIS A 164 0.94 -15.58 -16.92
N GLU A 165 1.22 -16.47 -17.88
CA GLU A 165 0.73 -16.36 -19.28
C GLU A 165 -0.79 -16.32 -19.38
N GLU A 166 -1.47 -17.02 -18.48
CA GLU A 166 -2.93 -17.06 -18.38
C GLU A 166 -3.49 -16.03 -17.37
N ALA A 167 -2.69 -15.07 -16.90
CA ALA A 167 -3.12 -14.09 -15.92
C ALA A 167 -4.18 -13.14 -16.50
N ASN A 168 -5.25 -12.92 -15.74
CA ASN A 168 -6.21 -11.87 -16.04
C ASN A 168 -5.68 -10.51 -15.56
N ILE A 169 -5.24 -9.67 -16.50
CA ILE A 169 -4.71 -8.34 -16.21
C ILE A 169 -5.79 -7.30 -16.50
N ILE A 170 -6.24 -6.62 -15.43
CA ILE A 170 -7.14 -5.49 -15.52
C ILE A 170 -6.32 -4.22 -15.34
N PHE A 171 -6.28 -3.40 -16.38
CA PHE A 171 -5.52 -2.17 -16.38
C PHE A 171 -6.44 -0.96 -16.50
N GLY A 172 -6.12 0.10 -15.78
CA GLY A 172 -6.79 1.38 -15.93
C GLY A 172 -5.85 2.55 -15.69
N THR A 173 -6.33 3.71 -16.11
CA THR A 173 -5.58 4.96 -16.06
C THR A 173 -6.30 5.96 -15.18
N VAL A 174 -5.57 6.76 -14.41
CA VAL A 174 -6.14 7.85 -13.62
C VAL A 174 -5.46 9.14 -14.06
N ILE A 175 -6.26 10.14 -14.42
CA ILE A 175 -5.72 11.45 -14.79
C ILE A 175 -5.71 12.36 -13.57
N ASP A 176 -4.51 12.76 -13.15
CA ASP A 176 -4.27 13.71 -12.07
C ASP A 176 -3.25 14.77 -12.50
N ASP A 177 -3.75 15.97 -12.82
CA ASP A 177 -2.91 17.08 -13.27
C ASP A 177 -2.00 17.65 -12.17
N THR A 178 -2.22 17.30 -10.90
CA THR A 178 -1.32 17.70 -9.81
C THR A 178 0.02 16.97 -9.87
N LEU A 179 0.11 15.84 -10.59
CA LEU A 179 1.33 15.06 -10.78
C LEU A 179 2.34 15.71 -11.74
N GLY A 180 1.91 16.64 -12.59
CA GLY A 180 2.78 17.33 -13.53
C GLY A 180 3.49 16.38 -14.51
N ASP A 181 4.79 16.16 -14.32
CA ASP A 181 5.60 15.27 -15.15
C ASP A 181 5.77 13.85 -14.56
N GLU A 182 5.19 13.58 -13.39
CA GLU A 182 5.25 12.29 -12.71
C GLU A 182 4.22 11.29 -13.23
N VAL A 183 4.64 10.03 -13.32
CA VAL A 183 3.77 8.88 -13.50
C VAL A 183 3.94 7.96 -12.31
N ARG A 184 2.82 7.53 -11.73
CA ARG A 184 2.77 6.53 -10.66
C ARG A 184 2.13 5.26 -11.20
N VAL A 185 2.72 4.13 -10.86
CA VAL A 185 2.21 2.81 -11.21
C VAL A 185 2.00 2.02 -9.93
N THR A 186 0.81 1.48 -9.77
CA THR A 186 0.46 0.56 -8.70
C THR A 186 0.07 -0.77 -9.31
N VAL A 187 0.75 -1.84 -8.90
CA VAL A 187 0.48 -3.22 -9.29
C VAL A 187 -0.05 -3.95 -8.08
N ILE A 188 -1.22 -4.58 -8.21
CA ILE A 188 -1.78 -5.47 -7.20
C ILE A 188 -1.90 -6.85 -7.84
N ALA A 189 -1.04 -7.77 -7.41
CA ALA A 189 -0.99 -9.14 -7.89
C ALA A 189 -1.74 -10.04 -6.90
N ALA A 190 -2.64 -10.88 -7.40
CA ALA A 190 -3.53 -11.72 -6.60
C ALA A 190 -3.68 -13.12 -7.23
N GLY A 191 -4.27 -14.04 -6.46
CA GLY A 191 -4.53 -15.39 -6.93
C GLY A 191 -3.25 -16.20 -7.14
N PHE A 192 -2.28 -16.08 -6.24
CA PHE A 192 -1.05 -16.88 -6.29
C PHE A 192 -1.34 -18.36 -5.96
N ASP A 193 -0.61 -19.26 -6.62
CA ASP A 193 -0.66 -20.68 -6.27
C ASP A 193 -0.23 -20.90 -4.80
N PRO A 194 -0.96 -21.71 -4.01
CA PRO A 194 -0.71 -21.91 -2.58
C PRO A 194 0.73 -22.36 -2.25
N ASP A 195 1.37 -23.09 -3.16
CA ASP A 195 2.72 -23.62 -3.00
C ASP A 195 3.82 -22.57 -3.29
N GLN A 196 3.51 -21.49 -4.00
CA GLN A 196 4.51 -20.49 -4.39
C GLN A 196 4.72 -19.41 -3.32
N LEU A 197 3.67 -18.97 -2.62
CA LEU A 197 3.79 -17.94 -1.58
C LEU A 197 4.60 -18.44 -0.38
N ALA A 198 4.35 -19.67 0.07
CA ALA A 198 5.08 -20.30 1.19
C ALA A 198 6.57 -20.54 0.88
N ASN A 199 6.90 -20.93 -0.36
CA ASN A 199 8.27 -21.18 -0.79
C ASN A 199 9.07 -19.89 -1.05
N ASN A 200 8.40 -18.81 -1.48
CA ASN A 200 9.05 -17.52 -1.73
C ASN A 200 9.31 -16.74 -0.43
N MET A 201 8.39 -16.79 0.54
CA MET A 201 8.59 -16.17 1.87
C MET A 201 9.77 -16.78 2.66
N GLN A 202 10.16 -18.02 2.37
CA GLN A 202 11.32 -18.68 3.00
C GLN A 202 12.65 -18.38 2.29
N ARG A 203 12.62 -17.84 1.07
CA ARG A 203 13.81 -17.48 0.28
C ARG A 203 14.06 -15.98 0.37
N ALA A 204 14.38 -15.48 1.55
CA ALA A 204 15.01 -14.15 1.65
C ALA A 204 16.34 -14.19 0.87
N PRO A 205 16.61 -13.25 -0.06
CA PRO A 205 17.90 -13.24 -0.73
C PRO A 205 18.98 -12.81 0.26
N GLU A 206 19.90 -13.71 0.58
CA GLU A 206 21.16 -13.41 1.30
C GLU A 206 22.13 -12.49 0.50
N ARG A 207 21.63 -11.67 -0.44
CA ARG A 207 22.42 -10.82 -1.33
C ARG A 207 22.57 -9.36 -0.88
N GLY A 208 22.22 -9.03 0.36
CA GLY A 208 22.36 -7.66 0.89
C GLY A 208 23.77 -7.25 1.35
N ARG A 209 24.79 -8.11 1.25
CA ARG A 209 26.13 -7.82 1.83
C ARG A 209 27.22 -7.35 0.86
N ARG A 210 26.93 -7.16 -0.42
CA ARG A 210 27.92 -6.67 -1.40
C ARG A 210 27.31 -5.76 -2.47
N ALA A 211 27.00 -4.52 -2.09
CA ALA A 211 27.00 -3.38 -3.00
C ALA A 211 27.34 -2.13 -2.20
N SER A 212 28.60 -2.01 -1.81
CA SER A 212 29.19 -0.72 -1.46
C SER A 212 29.38 0.08 -2.75
N HIS A 213 29.05 1.38 -2.68
CA HIS A 213 29.29 2.44 -3.66
C HIS A 213 28.06 2.81 -4.52
N VAL A 214 27.25 3.73 -3.97
CA VAL A 214 26.45 4.68 -4.76
C VAL A 214 26.97 6.06 -4.39
N GLU A 215 27.30 6.85 -5.41
CA GLU A 215 27.85 8.20 -5.30
C GLU A 215 26.87 9.12 -4.54
N SER A 216 27.42 9.90 -3.62
CA SER A 216 26.69 10.87 -2.80
C SER A 216 26.06 11.97 -3.66
N ILE A 217 24.77 12.26 -3.44
CA ILE A 217 24.08 13.41 -4.03
C ILE A 217 24.50 14.66 -3.24
N GLU A 218 25.66 15.22 -3.57
CA GLU A 218 26.00 16.62 -3.29
C GLU A 218 25.63 17.43 -4.52
N ASP A 219 24.37 17.85 -4.66
CA ASP A 219 23.96 19.03 -5.44
C ASP A 219 22.44 19.27 -5.34
N LEU A 220 22.03 19.93 -4.24
CA LEU A 220 20.79 20.69 -4.21
C LEU A 220 21.15 22.13 -3.81
N PRO A 221 20.93 23.15 -4.67
CA PRO A 221 21.21 24.51 -4.30
C PRO A 221 20.23 25.02 -3.24
N THR A 222 20.78 25.45 -2.13
CA THR A 222 20.15 26.23 -1.06
C THR A 222 19.69 27.57 -1.60
N HIS A 223 18.38 27.77 -1.74
CA HIS A 223 17.80 29.11 -1.85
C HIS A 223 17.04 29.46 -0.56
N ALA A 224 17.80 29.95 0.41
CA ALA A 224 17.31 30.88 1.41
C ALA A 224 17.57 32.29 0.89
N GLU A 225 16.50 33.05 0.60
CA GLU A 225 16.26 34.38 1.16
C GLU A 225 15.06 35.09 0.48
N ALA A 226 14.07 35.39 1.32
CA ALA A 226 13.21 36.57 1.37
C ALA A 226 12.25 36.91 0.20
N ARG A 227 10.94 36.91 0.53
CA ARG A 227 10.12 38.14 0.47
C ARG A 227 8.90 38.09 1.39
N THR A 228 8.67 39.25 1.99
CA THR A 228 7.79 39.62 3.09
C THR A 228 6.36 39.89 2.61
N GLU A 229 5.39 39.61 3.50
CA GLU A 229 4.08 40.26 3.68
C GLU A 229 3.18 40.55 2.47
N THR A 230 2.01 39.89 2.43
CA THR A 230 0.73 40.61 2.35
C THR A 230 -0.40 39.76 2.95
N ALA A 231 -1.00 40.26 4.03
CA ALA A 231 -2.27 39.78 4.56
C ALA A 231 -3.42 40.23 3.64
N GLY A 232 -4.34 39.32 3.33
CA GLY A 232 -5.46 39.59 2.43
C GLY A 232 -6.55 38.53 2.51
N ASN A 233 -7.35 38.63 3.57
CA ASN A 233 -8.73 38.17 3.75
C ASN A 233 -9.35 37.26 2.65
N THR A 234 -9.77 36.05 3.02
CA THR A 234 -10.71 35.24 2.24
C THR A 234 -11.83 34.73 3.13
N GLU A 235 -12.90 35.52 3.25
CA GLU A 235 -14.22 35.06 3.70
C GLU A 235 -14.94 34.42 2.50
N ALA A 236 -14.63 33.15 2.20
CA ALA A 236 -15.43 32.30 1.30
C ALA A 236 -14.97 30.83 1.35
N ALA A 237 -14.95 30.22 2.54
CA ALA A 237 -14.80 28.76 2.69
C ALA A 237 -15.32 28.27 4.06
N ARG A 238 -16.43 28.87 4.55
CA ARG A 238 -17.13 28.41 5.75
C ARG A 238 -18.46 27.78 5.36
N GLU A 239 -18.40 26.65 4.69
CA GLU A 239 -19.48 25.69 4.64
C GLU A 239 -18.86 24.33 4.31
N PHE A 240 -19.10 23.35 5.18
CA PHE A 240 -18.61 21.96 5.17
C PHE A 240 -17.23 21.71 5.82
N GLY A 241 -17.27 21.20 7.06
CA GLY A 241 -16.15 20.50 7.71
C GLY A 241 -15.91 20.95 9.14
N GLU A 242 -16.70 20.42 10.09
CA GLU A 242 -16.36 20.51 11.51
C GLU A 242 -15.04 19.74 11.72
N VAL A 243 -14.01 20.41 12.25
CA VAL A 243 -12.72 19.78 12.58
C VAL A 243 -12.95 18.87 13.79
N ILE A 244 -12.91 17.56 13.59
CA ILE A 244 -12.86 16.60 14.70
C ILE A 244 -11.46 16.69 15.31
N VAL A 245 -11.34 17.38 16.44
CA VAL A 245 -10.12 17.40 17.25
C VAL A 245 -10.16 16.19 18.18
N SER A 246 -9.30 15.20 17.93
CA SER A 246 -9.07 14.12 18.90
C SER A 246 -8.34 14.68 20.13
N PRO A 247 -8.77 14.38 21.36
CA PRO A 247 -8.05 14.80 22.56
C PRO A 247 -6.71 14.06 22.71
N PRO A 248 -5.74 14.63 23.45
CA PRO A 248 -4.42 14.02 23.65
C PRO A 248 -4.50 12.70 24.44
N VAL A 249 -3.56 11.81 24.14
CA VAL A 249 -3.53 10.36 24.51
C VAL A 249 -3.34 10.10 26.02
N GLU A 250 -3.15 11.12 26.85
CA GLU A 250 -2.82 10.96 28.27
C GLU A 250 -4.01 10.72 29.21
N GLU A 251 -5.24 10.71 28.71
CA GLU A 251 -6.45 10.53 29.54
C GLU A 251 -7.23 9.21 29.30
N GLN A 252 -6.69 8.25 28.54
CA GLN A 252 -7.41 7.01 28.15
C GLN A 252 -6.88 5.70 28.74
N ILE A 253 -6.22 5.73 29.90
CA ILE A 253 -5.92 4.49 30.64
C ILE A 253 -6.50 4.58 32.05
N ILE A 254 -7.82 4.36 32.14
CA ILE A 254 -8.46 3.85 33.35
C ILE A 254 -9.37 2.71 32.88
N ASP A 255 -8.91 1.47 33.07
CA ASP A 255 -9.67 0.26 32.79
C ASP A 255 -10.69 0.04 33.94
N PRO A 256 -12.01 0.09 33.67
CA PRO A 256 -13.02 -0.13 34.70
C PRO A 256 -13.10 -1.59 35.18
N ALA A 257 -12.33 -2.52 34.61
CA ALA A 257 -12.27 -3.92 35.06
C ALA A 257 -11.43 -4.13 36.33
N PHE A 258 -10.72 -3.11 36.82
CA PHE A 258 -9.80 -3.22 37.96
C PHE A 258 -9.89 -2.01 38.89
N ASP A 259 -11.07 -1.70 39.44
CA ASP A 259 -11.14 -1.03 40.73
C ASP A 259 -12.47 -1.32 41.44
N GLY A 260 -12.40 -1.96 42.61
CA GLY A 260 -13.57 -2.29 43.42
C GLY A 260 -13.34 -3.51 44.31
N ASP A 261 -12.82 -3.27 45.50
CA ASP A 261 -13.04 -4.14 46.67
C ASP A 261 -14.55 -4.39 46.85
N ASP A 262 -14.90 -5.61 47.27
CA ASP A 262 -16.23 -6.17 47.56
C ASP A 262 -17.17 -6.44 46.38
N LEU A 263 -17.24 -7.69 45.90
CA LEU A 263 -18.50 -8.38 45.56
C LEU A 263 -18.31 -9.91 45.58
N ASP A 264 -18.98 -10.57 46.52
CA ASP A 264 -19.23 -12.02 46.55
C ASP A 264 -19.82 -12.49 45.20
N LEU A 265 -19.07 -13.30 44.46
CA LEU A 265 -19.53 -13.96 43.24
C LEU A 265 -20.04 -15.37 43.57
N ASP A 266 -21.36 -15.52 43.67
CA ASP A 266 -22.02 -16.83 43.70
C ASP A 266 -21.77 -17.58 42.40
N ILE A 267 -21.03 -18.70 42.48
CA ILE A 267 -20.77 -19.60 41.36
C ILE A 267 -22.08 -20.35 41.02
N PRO A 268 -22.56 -20.30 39.76
CA PRO A 268 -23.73 -21.06 39.32
C PRO A 268 -23.53 -22.56 39.54
N GLU A 269 -24.57 -23.25 40.01
CA GLU A 269 -24.54 -24.67 40.41
C GLU A 269 -24.17 -25.64 39.26
N ILE A 270 -24.17 -25.18 38.00
CA ILE A 270 -23.73 -25.97 36.85
C ILE A 270 -22.20 -26.14 36.77
N LEU A 271 -21.46 -25.37 37.58
CA LEU A 271 -20.01 -25.42 37.73
C LEU A 271 -19.58 -25.97 39.10
N LYS A 272 -20.49 -26.63 39.85
CA LYS A 272 -20.15 -27.43 41.04
C LYS A 272 -20.11 -28.92 40.72
#